data_AF-A0A4R5UZE8-F1
#
_entry.id   AF-A0A4R5UZE8-F1
#
_cell.length_a   1.000
_cell.length_b   1.000
_cell.length_c   1.000
_cell.angle_alpha   90.00
_cell.angle_beta   90.00
_cell.angle_gamma   90.00
#
_symmetry.space_group_name_H-M   'P 1'
#
loop_
_entity.id
_entity.type
_entity.pdbx_description
1 polymer ?
#
loop_
_entity_poly.entity_id
_entity_poly.type
_entity_poly.pdbx_seq_one_letter_code
_entity_poly.pdbx_strand_id
1 'polypeptide(L)'
;MKKLPLFFLVILAGFLSSCEEGTQPCYPIDNNRIIIQVLNQEGKDLLDQTNKLAFSSNQIKIYYERNGSLEEFYNGQMTNMRRNFRIIPPETGEDFYSMEVILDTEKTVIQWNASEADTLFANIVPIGDPNYCPTRMIKEVYHEGELKWGGSTSMTGRGFTIVKEL
;
A
#
# COMPACT_ATOMS: atom_id res chain seq x y z
N MET A 1 28.12 66.08 13.45
CA MET A 1 28.53 64.88 12.68
C MET A 1 27.50 63.79 12.90
N LYS A 2 26.69 63.51 11.87
CA LYS A 2 25.64 62.48 11.89
C LYS A 2 26.31 61.11 11.94
N LYS A 3 26.21 60.40 13.08
CA LYS A 3 26.64 58.99 13.20
C LYS A 3 25.39 58.13 13.43
N LEU A 4 24.67 57.88 12.35
CA LEU A 4 23.66 56.84 12.21
C LEU A 4 24.30 55.75 11.31
N PRO A 5 23.92 54.48 11.36
CA PRO A 5 23.88 53.53 12.48
C PRO A 5 24.76 52.31 12.11
N LEU A 6 25.92 52.11 12.74
CA LEU A 6 26.76 50.93 12.44
C LEU A 6 26.12 49.61 12.96
N PHE A 7 25.09 49.72 13.79
CA PHE A 7 24.41 48.57 14.40
C PHE A 7 23.45 47.83 13.44
N PHE A 8 23.05 48.45 12.32
CA PHE A 8 22.13 47.83 11.36
C PHE A 8 22.83 46.91 10.34
N LEU A 9 24.16 46.99 10.19
CA LEU A 9 24.88 46.18 9.20
C LEU A 9 25.16 44.75 9.68
N VAL A 10 25.17 44.50 10.99
CA VAL A 10 25.45 43.18 11.57
C VAL A 10 24.23 42.26 11.52
N ILE A 11 23.02 42.82 11.55
CA ILE A 11 21.77 42.04 11.52
C ILE A 11 21.47 41.49 10.11
N LEU A 12 22.03 42.10 9.05
CA LEU A 12 21.79 41.69 7.67
C LEU A 12 22.64 40.48 7.22
N ALA A 13 23.70 40.14 7.96
CA ALA A 13 24.58 39.00 7.65
C ALA A 13 24.06 37.65 8.15
N GLY A 14 23.00 37.63 8.97
CA GLY A 14 22.41 36.41 9.53
C GLY A 14 21.44 35.66 8.61
N PHE A 15 21.17 36.17 7.40
CA PHE A 15 20.21 35.59 6.45
C PHE A 15 20.87 34.82 5.29
N LEU A 16 22.13 34.40 5.44
CA LEU A 16 22.73 33.44 4.50
C LEU A 16 22.23 32.02 4.81
N SER A 17 21.01 31.74 4.36
CA SER A 17 20.61 30.51 3.67
C SER A 17 21.44 29.27 3.99
N SER A 18 21.14 28.59 5.11
CA SER A 18 21.30 27.14 5.16
C SER A 18 20.13 26.54 4.38
N CYS A 19 20.32 26.43 3.07
CA CYS A 19 19.49 25.56 2.26
C CYS A 19 20.02 24.16 2.60
N GLU A 20 19.39 23.46 3.54
CA GLU A 20 19.48 22.00 3.54
C GLU A 20 18.99 21.57 2.16
N GLU A 21 19.84 20.88 1.40
CA GLU A 21 19.37 20.19 0.20
C GLU A 21 18.22 19.29 0.65
N GLY A 22 17.00 19.72 0.36
CA GLY A 22 15.80 18.99 0.73
C GLY A 22 15.94 17.59 0.16
N THR A 23 16.19 16.63 1.05
CA THR A 23 16.23 15.22 0.71
C THR A 23 14.93 14.92 0.00
N GLN A 24 15.02 14.57 -1.28
CA GLN A 24 13.85 14.20 -2.08
C GLN A 24 13.01 13.22 -1.27
N PRO A 25 11.72 13.50 -1.01
CA PRO A 25 10.88 12.60 -0.25
C PRO A 25 10.86 11.26 -0.98
N CYS A 26 11.33 10.25 -0.28
CA CYS A 26 11.38 8.92 -0.82
C CYS A 26 9.95 8.36 -0.86
N TYR A 27 9.51 7.91 -2.04
CA TYR A 27 8.16 7.38 -2.25
C TYR A 27 8.20 5.85 -2.43
N PRO A 28 8.28 5.04 -1.36
CA PRO A 28 8.33 3.59 -1.48
C PRO A 28 6.97 2.91 -1.71
N ILE A 29 5.96 3.65 -2.18
CA ILE A 29 4.59 3.13 -2.26
C ILE A 29 4.50 1.92 -3.19
N ASP A 30 5.39 1.79 -4.18
CA ASP A 30 5.30 0.72 -5.18
C ASP A 30 5.91 -0.61 -4.73
N ASN A 31 6.78 -0.65 -3.72
CA ASN A 31 7.49 -1.87 -3.33
C ASN A 31 6.66 -2.80 -2.43
N ASN A 32 5.55 -2.30 -1.90
CA ASN A 32 4.70 -2.99 -0.96
C ASN A 32 3.27 -3.24 -1.48
N ARG A 33 3.04 -3.14 -2.80
CA ARG A 33 1.73 -3.45 -3.40
C ARG A 33 1.66 -4.90 -3.85
N ILE A 34 0.49 -5.52 -3.82
CA ILE A 34 0.18 -6.77 -4.51
C ILE A 34 -1.17 -6.61 -5.22
N ILE A 35 -1.28 -7.17 -6.42
CA ILE A 35 -2.51 -7.19 -7.21
C ILE A 35 -3.24 -8.50 -6.98
N ILE A 36 -4.50 -8.44 -6.58
CA ILE A 36 -5.32 -9.60 -6.26
C ILE A 36 -6.54 -9.61 -7.15
N GLN A 37 -6.74 -10.70 -7.89
CA GLN A 37 -8.05 -11.01 -8.47
C GLN A 37 -8.83 -11.87 -7.49
N VAL A 38 -10.16 -11.71 -7.47
CA VAL A 38 -11.03 -12.51 -6.60
C VAL A 38 -12.14 -13.09 -7.43
N LEU A 39 -12.13 -14.41 -7.57
CA LEU A 39 -13.11 -15.15 -8.37
C LEU A 39 -13.87 -16.11 -7.47
N ASN A 40 -15.07 -16.53 -7.87
CA ASN A 40 -15.69 -17.73 -7.28
C ASN A 40 -15.25 -19.01 -8.03
N GLN A 41 -15.75 -20.17 -7.58
CA GLN A 41 -15.45 -21.47 -8.20
C GLN A 41 -15.89 -21.59 -9.67
N GLU A 42 -16.87 -20.79 -10.09
CA GLU A 42 -17.35 -20.71 -11.47
C GLU A 42 -16.54 -19.74 -12.35
N GLY A 43 -15.51 -19.09 -11.79
CA GLY A 43 -14.68 -18.09 -12.48
C GLY A 43 -15.31 -16.70 -12.55
N LYS A 44 -16.37 -16.43 -11.78
CA LYS A 44 -17.06 -15.14 -11.75
C LYS A 44 -16.29 -14.13 -10.90
N ASP A 45 -16.12 -12.92 -11.44
CA ASP A 45 -15.46 -11.81 -10.76
C ASP A 45 -16.25 -11.32 -9.54
N LEU A 46 -15.63 -11.37 -8.36
CA LEU A 46 -16.20 -10.92 -7.09
C LEU A 46 -15.77 -9.49 -6.71
N LEU A 47 -14.99 -8.80 -7.54
CA LEU A 47 -14.65 -7.39 -7.43
C LEU A 47 -15.46 -6.50 -8.39
N ASP A 48 -16.06 -7.07 -9.44
CA ASP A 48 -16.99 -6.37 -10.32
C ASP A 48 -18.22 -5.87 -9.56
N GLN A 49 -18.28 -4.57 -9.27
CA GLN A 49 -19.36 -3.97 -8.48
C GLN A 49 -20.74 -4.02 -9.19
N THR A 50 -20.81 -4.44 -10.45
CA THR A 50 -22.08 -4.70 -11.15
C THR A 50 -22.63 -6.11 -10.91
N ASN A 51 -21.80 -7.02 -10.40
CA ASN A 51 -22.19 -8.38 -10.02
C ASN A 51 -22.87 -8.38 -8.63
N LYS A 52 -24.05 -8.99 -8.53
CA LYS A 52 -24.80 -9.14 -7.26
C LYS A 52 -24.04 -9.91 -6.18
N LEU A 53 -23.10 -10.78 -6.57
CA LEU A 53 -22.28 -11.56 -5.65
C LEU A 53 -20.96 -10.86 -5.28
N ALA A 54 -20.68 -9.69 -5.83
CA ALA A 54 -19.41 -9.01 -5.57
C ALA A 54 -19.31 -8.53 -4.13
N PHE A 55 -18.09 -8.59 -3.61
CA PHE A 55 -17.75 -7.94 -2.36
C PHE A 55 -17.86 -6.43 -2.54
N SER A 56 -18.72 -5.82 -1.71
CA SER A 56 -18.93 -4.38 -1.81
C SER A 56 -17.70 -3.64 -1.32
N SER A 57 -17.16 -2.75 -2.17
CA SER A 57 -15.97 -1.95 -1.85
C SER A 57 -16.07 -1.15 -0.54
N ASN A 58 -17.28 -0.81 -0.08
CA ASN A 58 -17.48 -0.10 1.19
C ASN A 58 -17.46 -1.02 2.43
N GLN A 59 -17.59 -2.34 2.24
CA GLN A 59 -17.53 -3.36 3.28
C GLN A 59 -16.13 -3.95 3.44
N ILE A 60 -15.31 -3.90 2.39
CA ILE A 60 -13.93 -4.40 2.43
C ILE A 60 -13.09 -3.55 3.40
N LYS A 61 -12.37 -4.22 4.29
CA LYS A 61 -11.45 -3.62 5.26
C LYS A 61 -10.12 -4.34 5.29
N ILE A 62 -9.06 -3.59 5.52
CA ILE A 62 -7.70 -4.09 5.65
C ILE A 62 -7.26 -3.92 7.10
N TYR A 63 -6.78 -4.99 7.71
CA TYR A 63 -6.21 -4.98 9.05
C TYR A 63 -4.75 -5.39 9.01
N TYR A 64 -3.94 -4.76 9.85
CA TYR A 64 -2.54 -5.10 10.04
C TYR A 64 -2.29 -5.52 11.47
N GLU A 65 -1.33 -6.41 11.67
CA GLU A 65 -0.86 -6.76 13.01
C GLU A 65 0.15 -5.72 13.50
N ARG A 66 -0.22 -4.97 14.54
CA ARG A 66 0.60 -3.93 15.17
C ARG A 66 0.59 -4.14 16.67
N ASN A 67 1.78 -4.23 17.26
CA ASN A 67 1.96 -4.44 18.71
C ASN A 67 1.15 -5.63 19.27
N GLY A 68 1.01 -6.71 18.49
CA GLY A 68 0.25 -7.90 18.90
C GLY A 68 -1.28 -7.79 18.77
N SER A 69 -1.80 -6.72 18.19
CA SER A 69 -3.23 -6.54 17.91
C SER A 69 -3.50 -6.29 16.43
N LEU A 70 -4.67 -6.73 15.94
CA LEU A 70 -5.15 -6.40 14.60
C LEU A 70 -5.83 -5.02 14.62
N GLU A 71 -5.31 -4.09 13.83
CA GLU A 71 -5.83 -2.73 13.70
C GLU A 71 -6.33 -2.47 12.28
N GLU A 72 -7.55 -1.94 12.12
CA GLU A 72 -8.05 -1.50 10.79
C GLU A 72 -7.19 -0.35 10.30
N PHE A 73 -6.70 -0.44 9.07
CA PHE A 73 -6.13 0.71 8.40
C PHE A 73 -7.23 1.61 7.84
N TYR A 74 -7.28 2.84 8.34
CA TYR A 74 -8.10 3.89 7.76
C TYR A 74 -7.40 5.25 7.79
N ASN A 75 -7.22 5.86 6.63
CA ASN A 75 -6.72 7.23 6.49
C ASN A 75 -7.72 8.09 5.69
N GLY A 76 -8.49 8.90 6.40
CA GLY A 76 -9.50 9.78 5.80
C GLY A 76 -8.95 10.90 4.90
N GLN A 77 -7.64 11.19 4.98
CA GLN A 77 -6.99 12.22 4.15
C GLN A 77 -6.63 11.69 2.75
N MET A 78 -6.61 10.37 2.54
CA MET A 78 -6.39 9.77 1.22
C MET A 78 -7.68 9.82 0.39
N THR A 79 -7.56 10.00 -0.93
CA THR A 79 -8.74 10.11 -1.81
C THR A 79 -9.16 8.77 -2.40
N ASN A 80 -8.20 7.92 -2.80
CA ASN A 80 -8.45 6.69 -3.56
C ASN A 80 -8.00 5.39 -2.85
N MET A 81 -7.34 5.48 -1.70
CA MET A 81 -6.85 4.31 -0.95
C MET A 81 -7.00 4.50 0.57
N ARG A 82 -8.15 5.01 1.02
CA ARG A 82 -8.42 5.26 2.45
C ARG A 82 -8.23 4.04 3.33
N ARG A 83 -8.45 2.84 2.79
CA ARG A 83 -8.24 1.55 3.47
C ARG A 83 -7.04 0.78 2.93
N ASN A 84 -6.07 1.46 2.32
CA ASN A 84 -4.88 0.84 1.72
C ASN A 84 -5.16 -0.19 0.62
N PHE A 85 -6.35 -0.13 0.02
CA PHE A 85 -6.66 -0.85 -1.20
C PHE A 85 -7.40 0.05 -2.17
N ARG A 86 -7.42 -0.35 -3.44
CA ARG A 86 -8.34 0.14 -4.46
C ARG A 86 -8.71 -0.98 -5.41
N ILE A 87 -9.95 -0.97 -5.88
CA ILE A 87 -10.39 -1.82 -6.98
C ILE A 87 -10.10 -1.09 -8.29
N ILE A 88 -9.47 -1.79 -9.21
CA ILE A 88 -9.04 -1.32 -10.52
C ILE A 88 -9.93 -2.03 -11.56
N PRO A 89 -10.66 -1.28 -12.42
CA PRO A 89 -11.42 -1.86 -13.51
C PRO A 89 -10.50 -2.49 -14.56
N PRO A 90 -10.97 -3.50 -15.31
CA PRO A 90 -10.20 -4.08 -16.41
C PRO A 90 -9.81 -3.02 -17.44
N GLU A 91 -8.58 -3.11 -17.94
CA GLU A 91 -8.15 -2.33 -19.10
C GLU A 91 -8.64 -2.96 -20.42
N THR A 92 -8.46 -2.26 -21.54
CA THR A 92 -8.86 -2.77 -22.85
C THR A 92 -8.15 -4.09 -23.15
N GLY A 93 -8.90 -5.20 -23.25
CA GLY A 93 -8.37 -6.54 -23.50
C GLY A 93 -8.18 -7.39 -22.24
N GLU A 94 -8.55 -6.88 -21.07
CA GLU A 94 -8.65 -7.65 -19.83
C GLU A 94 -10.12 -7.92 -19.49
N ASP A 95 -10.38 -9.06 -18.84
CA ASP A 95 -11.74 -9.50 -18.52
C ASP A 95 -12.13 -9.23 -17.05
N PHE A 96 -11.17 -8.93 -16.19
CA PHE A 96 -11.36 -8.95 -14.73
C PHE A 96 -10.95 -7.65 -14.04
N TYR A 97 -11.75 -7.26 -13.07
CA TYR A 97 -11.36 -6.32 -12.03
C TYR A 97 -10.22 -6.91 -11.20
N SER A 98 -9.37 -6.03 -10.68
CA SER A 98 -8.32 -6.41 -9.74
C SER A 98 -8.34 -5.49 -8.53
N MET A 99 -7.77 -5.95 -7.43
CA MET A 99 -7.58 -5.16 -6.23
C MET A 99 -6.09 -4.96 -6.01
N GLU A 100 -5.66 -3.71 -6.04
CA GLU A 100 -4.35 -3.36 -5.51
C GLU A 100 -4.48 -3.18 -4.00
N VAL A 101 -3.67 -3.91 -3.22
CA VAL A 101 -3.59 -3.78 -1.77
C VAL A 101 -2.16 -3.54 -1.32
N ILE A 102 -1.98 -2.67 -0.34
CA ILE A 102 -0.68 -2.42 0.31
C ILE A 102 -0.48 -3.45 1.42
N LEU A 103 0.70 -4.06 1.50
CA LEU A 103 1.11 -4.91 2.62
C LEU A 103 2.10 -4.12 3.49
N ASP A 104 1.65 -3.72 4.69
CA ASP A 104 2.44 -2.85 5.60
C ASP A 104 3.21 -3.66 6.67
N THR A 105 2.68 -4.83 7.01
CA THR A 105 3.21 -5.73 8.05
C THR A 105 3.25 -7.16 7.54
N GLU A 106 3.93 -8.05 8.27
CA GLU A 106 4.01 -9.47 7.92
C GLU A 106 2.63 -10.12 7.78
N LYS A 107 1.65 -9.69 8.58
CA LYS A 107 0.30 -10.25 8.56
C LYS A 107 -0.72 -9.20 8.16
N THR A 108 -1.38 -9.43 7.04
CA THR A 108 -2.45 -8.57 6.52
C THR A 108 -3.74 -9.37 6.44
N VAL A 109 -4.82 -8.88 7.07
CA VAL A 109 -6.15 -9.49 6.97
C VAL A 109 -7.00 -8.63 6.05
N ILE A 110 -7.53 -9.26 5.00
CA ILE A 110 -8.51 -8.66 4.09
C ILE A 110 -9.87 -9.17 4.55
N GLN A 111 -10.64 -8.36 5.26
CA GLN A 111 -12.03 -8.66 5.56
C GLN A 111 -12.88 -8.23 4.37
N TRP A 112 -13.51 -9.20 3.69
CA TRP A 112 -14.35 -8.93 2.51
C TRP A 112 -15.74 -8.45 2.90
N ASN A 113 -16.30 -9.03 3.96
CA ASN A 113 -17.59 -8.70 4.54
C ASN A 113 -17.63 -9.14 6.02
N ALA A 114 -18.80 -9.09 6.66
CA ALA A 114 -18.94 -9.43 8.09
C ALA A 114 -18.66 -10.90 8.44
N SER A 115 -18.78 -11.81 7.47
CA SER A 115 -18.63 -13.26 7.66
C SER A 115 -17.36 -13.85 7.02
N GLU A 116 -16.63 -13.07 6.23
CA GLU A 116 -15.56 -13.59 5.39
C GLU A 116 -14.31 -12.70 5.39
N ALA A 117 -13.16 -13.34 5.56
CA ALA A 117 -11.86 -12.69 5.51
C ALA A 117 -10.77 -13.67 5.03
N ASP A 118 -9.74 -13.14 4.37
CA ASP A 118 -8.48 -13.84 4.11
C ASP A 118 -7.36 -13.26 4.94
N THR A 119 -6.37 -14.10 5.28
CA THR A 119 -5.12 -13.65 5.87
C THR A 119 -3.98 -13.91 4.89
N LEU A 120 -3.24 -12.85 4.59
CA LEU A 120 -1.99 -12.89 3.84
C LEU A 120 -0.82 -12.80 4.81
N PHE A 121 0.19 -13.63 4.56
CA PHE A 121 1.49 -13.52 5.21
C PHE A 121 2.52 -13.04 4.20
N ALA A 122 3.30 -12.03 4.53
CA ALA A 122 4.23 -11.38 3.63
C ALA A 122 5.63 -11.31 4.23
N ASN A 123 6.62 -11.75 3.47
CA ASN A 123 8.01 -11.50 3.81
C ASN A 123 8.38 -10.09 3.33
N ILE A 124 8.47 -9.14 4.26
CA ILE A 124 8.77 -7.73 3.97
C ILE A 124 10.17 -7.41 4.50
N VAL A 125 11.09 -7.07 3.60
CA VAL A 125 12.48 -6.76 3.96
C VAL A 125 12.75 -5.26 3.87
N PRO A 126 13.53 -4.68 4.81
CA PRO A 126 14.00 -3.31 4.66
C PRO A 126 14.92 -3.23 3.45
N ILE A 127 14.74 -2.19 2.63
CA ILE A 127 15.66 -1.85 1.55
C ILE A 127 15.96 -0.34 1.61
N GLY A 128 17.07 0.06 1.02
CA GLY A 128 17.55 1.44 1.10
C GLY A 128 18.28 1.76 2.42
N ASP A 129 18.76 2.99 2.52
CA ASP A 129 19.50 3.46 3.69
C ASP A 129 18.52 3.75 4.84
N PRO A 130 18.64 3.10 6.01
CA PRO A 130 17.71 3.30 7.11
C PRO A 130 17.70 4.73 7.68
N ASN A 131 18.77 5.49 7.49
CA ASN A 131 18.91 6.86 7.99
C ASN A 131 18.43 7.92 7.01
N TYR A 132 18.31 7.58 5.72
CA TYR A 132 17.97 8.52 4.66
C TYR A 132 16.63 8.19 3.99
N CYS A 133 16.43 6.92 3.67
CA CYS A 133 15.17 6.43 3.17
C CYS A 133 14.90 4.99 3.63
N PRO A 134 14.26 4.81 4.80
CA PRO A 134 13.81 3.51 5.25
C PRO A 134 12.66 3.06 4.35
N THR A 135 12.97 2.28 3.32
CA THR A 135 11.96 1.64 2.49
C THR A 135 11.83 0.17 2.84
N ARG A 136 10.75 -0.42 2.35
CA ARG A 136 10.47 -1.84 2.52
C ARG A 136 10.09 -2.39 1.16
N MET A 137 10.33 -3.68 0.98
CA MET A 137 9.91 -4.42 -0.21
C MET A 137 9.37 -5.78 0.19
N ILE A 138 8.24 -6.14 -0.39
CA ILE A 138 7.73 -7.50 -0.30
C ILE A 138 8.61 -8.41 -1.17
N LYS A 139 9.05 -9.52 -0.59
CA LYS A 139 9.76 -10.59 -1.29
C LYS A 139 8.86 -11.75 -1.63
N GLU A 140 7.92 -12.07 -0.74
CA GLU A 140 7.04 -13.23 -0.85
C GLU A 140 5.68 -12.90 -0.25
N VAL A 141 4.62 -13.48 -0.81
CA VAL A 141 3.27 -13.43 -0.26
C VAL A 141 2.70 -14.84 -0.24
N TYR A 142 2.17 -15.22 0.92
CA TYR A 142 1.54 -16.49 1.20
C TYR A 142 0.07 -16.29 1.53
N HIS A 143 -0.76 -17.21 1.08
CA HIS A 143 -2.19 -17.28 1.38
C HIS A 143 -2.52 -18.75 1.64
N GLU A 144 -3.23 -19.03 2.74
CA GLU A 144 -3.54 -20.41 3.19
C GLU A 144 -2.32 -21.32 3.37
N GLY A 145 -1.16 -20.73 3.70
CA GLY A 145 0.10 -21.46 3.87
C GLY A 145 0.85 -21.76 2.57
N GLU A 146 0.28 -21.39 1.41
CA GLU A 146 0.91 -21.58 0.10
C GLU A 146 1.58 -20.30 -0.40
N LEU A 147 2.75 -20.41 -1.04
CA LEU A 147 3.41 -19.30 -1.71
C LEU A 147 2.62 -18.91 -2.98
N LYS A 148 1.95 -17.76 -2.95
CA LYS A 148 1.20 -17.25 -4.11
C LYS A 148 2.02 -16.29 -4.97
N TRP A 149 2.96 -15.56 -4.38
CA TRP A 149 3.85 -14.68 -5.12
C TRP A 149 5.26 -14.66 -4.53
N GLY A 150 6.27 -14.68 -5.40
CA GLY A 150 7.68 -14.53 -5.02
C GLY A 150 8.43 -13.64 -6.02
N GLY A 151 9.21 -12.68 -5.51
CA GLY A 151 9.91 -11.69 -6.32
C GLY A 151 10.96 -12.27 -7.29
N SER A 152 11.45 -13.49 -7.03
CA SER A 152 12.40 -14.21 -7.91
C SER A 152 11.72 -15.18 -8.89
N THR A 153 10.42 -15.43 -8.75
CA THR A 153 9.68 -16.44 -9.54
C THR A 153 8.60 -15.84 -10.44
N SER A 154 8.28 -14.56 -10.27
CA SER A 154 7.21 -13.87 -10.99
C SER A 154 7.57 -13.54 -12.45
N MET A 155 6.95 -14.24 -13.40
CA MET A 155 7.02 -13.92 -14.84
C MET A 155 5.90 -12.97 -15.33
N THR A 156 4.84 -12.76 -14.53
CA THR A 156 3.56 -12.16 -14.98
C THR A 156 3.08 -11.00 -14.10
N GLY A 157 3.98 -10.35 -13.37
CA GLY A 157 3.65 -9.20 -12.52
C GLY A 157 3.40 -9.55 -11.05
N ARG A 158 3.21 -8.53 -10.23
CA ARG A 158 3.13 -8.66 -8.77
C ARG A 158 1.69 -8.91 -8.32
N GLY A 159 1.22 -10.15 -8.45
CA GLY A 159 -0.14 -10.51 -8.07
C GLY A 159 -0.49 -11.99 -8.15
N PHE A 160 -1.71 -12.34 -7.73
CA PHE A 160 -2.29 -13.67 -7.80
C PHE A 160 -3.82 -13.63 -7.71
N THR A 161 -4.48 -14.78 -7.92
CA THR A 161 -5.93 -14.92 -7.81
C THR A 161 -6.31 -15.67 -6.53
N ILE A 162 -7.31 -15.18 -5.82
CA ILE A 162 -8.00 -15.86 -4.72
C ILE A 162 -9.32 -16.43 -5.26
N VAL A 163 -9.57 -17.71 -5.03
CA VAL A 163 -10.83 -18.37 -5.41
C VAL A 163 -11.68 -18.58 -4.15
N LYS A 164 -12.94 -18.17 -4.20
CA LYS A 164 -13.91 -18.26 -3.10
C LYS A 164 -14.91 -19.39 -3.31
N GLU A 165 -15.34 -20.03 -2.24
CA GLU A 165 -16.34 -21.12 -2.24
C GLU A 165 -17.80 -20.63 -2.39
N LEU A 166 -18.02 -19.41 -2.86
CA LEU A 166 -19.34 -18.75 -2.99
C LEU A 166 -20.14 -19.17 -4.22
#